data_AF-A0A060C1V0-F1
#
_entry.id   AF-A0A060C1V0-F1
#
_cell.length_a   1.000
_cell.length_b   1.000
_cell.length_c   1.000
_cell.angle_alpha   90.00
_cell.angle_beta   90.00
_cell.angle_gamma   90.00
#
_symmetry.space_group_name_H-M   'P 1'
#
loop_
_entity.id
_entity.type
_entity.pdbx_description
1 polymer ?
#
loop_
_entity_poly.entity_id
_entity_poly.type
_entity_poly.pdbx_seq_one_letter_code
_entity_poly.pdbx_strand_id
1 'polypeptide(L)'
;DRVVRRVGFRTLEVVTEPDAAGASMTFRVNGIDIFAKGANWIPADSLPAAITGPRVRALLGAAVEANMNMIRVWGGGFYEFDLFYDLCDELGLLVWQDMMFSCSQYPSTPEFLRQVDAELRYQIRRLSSRPSIAIWCGDNEVIG
;
A
#
# COMPACT_ATOMS: atom_id res chain seq x y z
N ASP A 1 -23.13 14.59 14.59
CA ASP A 1 -22.17 13.69 13.91
C ASP A 1 -21.36 14.45 12.86
N ARG A 2 -20.04 14.49 13.00
CA ARG A 2 -19.12 15.16 12.04
C ARG A 2 -17.93 14.24 11.79
N VAL A 3 -17.56 14.07 10.52
CA VAL A 3 -16.35 13.34 10.09
C VAL A 3 -15.42 14.33 9.38
N VAL A 4 -14.12 14.25 9.66
CA VAL A 4 -13.07 15.06 9.02
C VAL A 4 -12.10 14.12 8.32
N ARG A 5 -11.73 14.44 7.08
CA ARG A 5 -10.77 13.68 6.26
C ARG A 5 -9.77 14.66 5.64
N ARG A 6 -8.50 14.25 5.58
CA ARG A 6 -7.50 14.92 4.76
C ARG A 6 -7.61 14.36 3.34
N VAL A 7 -7.50 15.23 2.35
CA VAL A 7 -7.64 14.88 0.93
C VAL A 7 -6.47 15.45 0.14
N GLY A 8 -5.96 14.68 -0.82
CA GLY A 8 -4.96 15.13 -1.78
C GLY A 8 -5.54 14.98 -3.19
N PHE A 9 -5.67 16.09 -3.91
CA PHE A 9 -6.13 16.05 -5.30
C PHE A 9 -4.99 15.63 -6.21
N ARG A 10 -5.16 14.49 -6.88
CA ARG A 10 -4.20 13.99 -7.86
C ARG A 10 -4.85 12.96 -8.79
N THR A 11 -4.25 12.75 -9.96
CA THR A 11 -4.49 11.54 -10.76
C THR A 11 -3.33 10.57 -10.53
N LEU A 12 -3.65 9.28 -10.47
CA LEU A 12 -2.64 8.23 -10.51
C LEU A 12 -3.13 7.12 -11.42
N GLU A 13 -2.23 6.67 -12.29
CA GLU A 13 -2.43 5.59 -13.22
C GLU A 13 -1.26 4.60 -13.09
N VAL A 14 -1.57 3.31 -13.18
CA VAL A 14 -0.59 2.25 -13.40
C VAL A 14 -0.74 1.82 -14.86
N VAL A 15 0.12 2.36 -15.71
CA VAL A 15 0.10 2.14 -17.15
C VAL A 15 0.64 0.75 -17.44
N THR A 16 -0.18 -0.07 -18.10
CA THR A 16 0.09 -1.47 -18.44
C THR A 16 -0.15 -1.74 -19.92
N GLU A 17 0.53 -0.97 -20.77
CA GLU A 17 0.38 -1.00 -22.22
C GLU A 17 1.46 -1.88 -22.87
N PRO A 18 1.14 -2.62 -23.95
CA PRO A 18 2.13 -3.35 -24.72
C PRO A 18 3.23 -2.44 -25.29
N ASP A 19 4.48 -2.92 -25.23
CA ASP A 19 5.64 -2.24 -25.81
C ASP A 19 6.60 -3.24 -26.46
N ALA A 20 7.77 -2.77 -26.89
CA ALA A 20 8.77 -3.64 -27.53
C ALA A 20 9.37 -4.72 -26.59
N ALA A 21 9.21 -4.58 -25.27
CA ALA A 21 9.71 -5.50 -24.25
C ALA A 21 8.62 -6.41 -23.65
N GLY A 22 7.35 -6.24 -24.05
CA GLY A 22 6.21 -7.01 -23.55
C GLY A 22 5.07 -6.08 -23.19
N ALA A 23 4.91 -5.79 -21.90
CA ALA A 23 4.01 -4.78 -21.39
C ALA A 23 4.69 -3.94 -20.32
N SER A 24 4.49 -2.62 -20.39
CA SER A 24 4.99 -1.68 -19.40
C SER A 24 4.31 -1.87 -18.04
N MET A 25 4.96 -1.39 -16.98
CA MET A 25 4.34 -1.17 -15.68
C MET A 25 4.86 0.16 -15.15
N THR A 26 4.20 1.25 -15.55
CA THR A 26 4.65 2.61 -15.24
C THR A 26 3.67 3.32 -14.33
N PHE A 27 4.17 3.90 -13.24
CA PHE A 27 3.36 4.77 -12.40
C PHE A 27 3.36 6.18 -12.98
N ARG A 28 2.17 6.71 -13.26
CA ARG A 28 1.98 8.08 -13.74
C ARG A 28 1.19 8.87 -12.72
N VAL A 29 1.75 9.98 -12.24
CA VAL A 29 1.13 10.86 -11.25
C VAL A 29 0.94 12.24 -11.86
N ASN A 30 -0.30 12.72 -11.90
CA ASN A 30 -0.64 14.02 -12.50
C ASN A 30 -0.10 14.19 -13.95
N GLY A 31 -0.15 13.11 -14.73
CA GLY A 31 0.34 13.10 -16.11
C GLY A 31 1.85 12.97 -16.26
N ILE A 32 2.61 12.81 -15.17
CA ILE A 32 4.06 12.66 -15.18
C ILE A 32 4.43 11.23 -14.81
N ASP A 33 5.19 10.57 -15.69
CA ASP A 33 5.74 9.24 -15.41
C ASP A 33 6.84 9.35 -14.35
N ILE A 34 6.72 8.51 -13.32
CA ILE A 34 7.68 8.46 -12.22
C ILE A 34 8.35 7.09 -12.16
N PHE A 35 9.65 7.11 -11.89
CA PHE A 35 10.36 5.89 -11.51
C PHE A 35 10.14 5.64 -10.01
N ALA A 36 9.56 4.48 -9.68
CA ALA A 36 9.35 4.08 -8.29
C ALA A 36 10.70 3.74 -7.63
N LYS A 37 11.11 4.56 -6.66
CA LYS A 37 12.30 4.36 -5.82
C LYS A 37 11.81 4.07 -4.42
N GLY A 38 12.15 2.91 -3.87
CA GLY A 38 11.47 2.46 -2.66
C GLY A 38 12.04 1.24 -2.01
N ALA A 39 11.30 0.76 -1.02
CA ALA A 39 11.56 -0.46 -0.29
C ALA A 39 10.25 -1.18 0.06
N ASN A 40 10.36 -2.45 0.45
CA ASN A 40 9.27 -3.21 1.04
C ASN A 40 9.22 -2.93 2.54
N TRP A 41 8.04 -2.61 3.05
CA TRP A 41 7.72 -2.43 4.46
C TRP A 41 7.12 -3.71 5.02
N ILE A 42 7.68 -4.13 6.15
CA ILE A 42 7.18 -5.23 7.00
C ILE A 42 6.79 -4.64 8.36
N PRO A 43 6.01 -5.36 9.19
CA PRO A 43 5.69 -4.91 10.54
C PRO A 43 6.93 -4.45 11.29
N ALA A 44 6.87 -3.22 11.83
CA ALA A 44 8.01 -2.62 12.51
C ALA A 44 8.39 -3.35 13.81
N ASP A 45 7.53 -4.24 14.31
CA ASP A 45 7.78 -5.08 15.48
C ASP A 45 7.03 -6.41 15.36
N SER A 46 7.52 -7.44 16.05
CA SER A 46 6.81 -8.74 16.13
C SER A 46 5.58 -8.66 17.01
N LEU A 47 5.52 -7.67 17.92
CA LEU A 47 4.36 -7.35 18.73
C LEU A 47 3.71 -6.06 18.18
N PRO A 48 2.60 -6.13 17.43
CA PRO A 48 1.98 -4.93 16.84
C PRO A 48 1.64 -3.83 17.85
N ALA A 49 1.31 -4.21 19.08
CA ALA A 49 1.02 -3.27 20.17
C ALA A 49 2.25 -2.47 20.66
N ALA A 50 3.47 -2.93 20.37
CA ALA A 50 4.71 -2.23 20.71
C ALA A 50 5.12 -1.20 19.64
N ILE A 51 4.42 -1.16 18.50
CA ILE A 51 4.69 -0.20 17.42
C ILE A 51 4.21 1.18 17.86
N THR A 52 5.14 2.14 17.89
CA THR A 52 4.87 3.51 18.30
C THR A 52 4.88 4.47 17.12
N GLY A 53 4.08 5.52 17.19
CA GLY A 53 4.05 6.57 16.17
C GLY A 53 5.40 7.23 15.88
N PRO A 54 6.22 7.57 16.90
CA PRO A 54 7.57 8.08 16.68
C PRO A 54 8.47 7.13 15.90
N ARG A 55 8.38 5.81 16.15
CA ARG A 55 9.15 4.81 15.41
C ARG A 55 8.73 4.75 13.94
N VAL A 56 7.42 4.72 13.66
CA VAL A 56 6.90 4.72 12.29
C VAL A 56 7.31 6.00 11.55
N ARG A 57 7.18 7.17 12.19
CA ARG A 57 7.62 8.46 11.61
C ARG A 57 9.12 8.47 11.33
N ALA A 58 9.95 7.96 12.23
CA ALA A 58 11.40 7.90 12.03
C ALA A 58 11.77 7.01 10.82
N LEU A 59 11.15 5.84 10.68
CA LEU A 59 11.41 4.93 9.57
C LEU A 59 10.95 5.52 8.22
N LEU A 60 9.74 6.09 8.16
CA LEU A 60 9.26 6.76 6.94
C LEU A 60 10.05 8.03 6.62
N GLY A 61 10.49 8.77 7.64
CA GLY A 61 11.40 9.90 7.47
C GLY A 61 12.74 9.49 6.85
N ALA A 62 13.32 8.39 7.34
CA ALA A 62 14.55 7.83 6.76
C ALA A 62 14.36 7.41 5.29
N ALA A 63 13.18 6.91 4.90
CA ALA A 63 12.88 6.63 3.49
C ALA A 63 12.89 7.90 2.62
N VAL A 64 12.34 9.01 3.13
CA VAL A 64 12.38 10.31 2.43
C VAL A 64 13.82 10.83 2.33
N GLU A 65 14.60 10.74 3.40
CA GLU A 65 16.03 11.13 3.42
C GLU A 65 16.84 10.29 2.42
N ALA A 66 16.46 9.03 2.21
CA ALA A 66 17.01 8.14 1.18
C ALA A 66 16.44 8.39 -0.23
N ASN A 67 15.70 9.48 -0.44
CA ASN A 67 15.08 9.88 -1.70
C ASN A 67 14.10 8.84 -2.31
N MET A 68 13.46 8.04 -1.46
CA MET A 68 12.36 7.14 -1.87
C MET A 68 11.08 7.95 -2.15
N ASN A 69 10.25 7.43 -3.04
CA ASN A 69 8.93 7.98 -3.38
C ASN A 69 7.80 6.93 -3.32
N MET A 70 8.13 5.67 -3.01
CA MET A 70 7.15 4.60 -2.87
C MET A 70 7.57 3.60 -1.79
N ILE A 71 6.61 3.11 -1.03
CA ILE A 71 6.77 2.01 -0.06
C ILE A 71 5.74 0.94 -0.41
N ARG A 72 6.18 -0.33 -0.45
CA ARG A 72 5.27 -1.48 -0.58
C ARG A 72 4.94 -2.06 0.79
N VAL A 73 3.68 -2.03 1.20
CA VAL A 73 3.20 -2.76 2.38
C VAL A 73 3.02 -4.22 1.98
N TRP A 74 3.95 -5.08 2.42
CA TRP A 74 4.01 -6.48 2.01
C TRP A 74 2.92 -7.36 2.67
N GLY A 75 2.34 -8.26 1.87
CA GLY A 75 1.14 -9.03 2.21
C GLY A 75 1.27 -10.10 3.30
N GLY A 76 2.44 -10.42 3.83
CA GLY A 76 2.55 -11.30 5.01
C GLY A 76 2.62 -10.56 6.34
N GLY A 77 2.43 -9.23 6.32
CA GLY A 77 2.28 -8.41 7.51
C GLY A 77 0.80 -8.24 7.89
N PHE A 78 0.39 -6.99 8.10
CA PHE A 78 -1.00 -6.59 8.29
C PHE A 78 -1.25 -5.25 7.59
N TYR A 79 -2.52 -4.91 7.34
CA TYR A 79 -2.87 -3.56 6.93
C TYR A 79 -2.50 -2.59 8.03
N GLU A 80 -1.56 -1.69 7.76
CA GLU A 80 -0.99 -0.80 8.77
C GLU A 80 -2.03 0.08 9.50
N PHE A 81 -1.59 0.68 10.61
CA PHE A 81 -2.40 1.63 11.36
C PHE A 81 -2.63 2.92 10.55
N ASP A 82 -3.73 3.65 10.83
CA ASP A 82 -4.06 4.89 10.10
C ASP A 82 -2.90 5.89 10.09
N LEU A 83 -2.13 5.98 11.18
CA LEU A 83 -0.97 6.84 11.31
C LEU A 83 0.09 6.59 10.22
N PHE A 84 0.31 5.34 9.80
CA PHE A 84 1.25 5.03 8.73
C PHE A 84 0.84 5.71 7.42
N TYR A 85 -0.42 5.53 7.00
CA TYR A 85 -0.94 6.16 5.78
C TYR A 85 -1.01 7.67 5.92
N ASP A 86 -1.35 8.17 7.12
CA ASP A 86 -1.32 9.60 7.40
C ASP A 86 0.08 10.20 7.19
N LEU A 87 1.13 9.49 7.59
CA LEU A 87 2.51 9.89 7.39
C LEU A 87 2.91 9.78 5.92
N CYS A 88 2.55 8.70 5.23
CA CYS A 88 2.82 8.57 3.78
C CYS A 88 2.15 9.69 2.97
N ASP A 89 0.91 10.05 3.32
CA ASP A 89 0.19 11.19 2.74
C ASP A 89 0.94 12.52 2.97
N GLU A 90 1.50 12.74 4.18
CA GLU A 90 2.26 13.96 4.53
C GLU A 90 3.63 14.03 3.86
N LEU A 91 4.31 12.89 3.77
CA LEU A 91 5.70 12.78 3.33
C LEU A 91 5.83 12.63 1.81
N GLY A 92 4.72 12.45 1.09
CA GLY A 92 4.73 12.24 -0.35
C GLY A 92 5.25 10.86 -0.75
N LEU A 93 5.05 9.85 0.09
CA LEU A 93 5.39 8.46 -0.20
C LEU A 93 4.16 7.74 -0.74
N LEU A 94 4.23 7.27 -1.99
CA LEU A 94 3.20 6.39 -2.55
C LEU A 94 3.19 5.04 -1.84
N VAL A 95 2.02 4.42 -1.75
CA VAL A 95 1.86 3.10 -1.13
C VAL A 95 1.38 2.10 -2.16
N TRP A 96 2.20 1.07 -2.38
CA TRP A 96 1.75 -0.18 -2.98
C TRP A 96 1.19 -1.04 -1.85
N GLN A 97 -0.10 -1.35 -1.89
CA GLN A 97 -0.78 -2.08 -0.83
C GLN A 97 -1.12 -3.50 -1.27
N ASP A 98 -0.45 -4.50 -0.71
CA ASP A 98 -0.87 -5.88 -0.86
C ASP A 98 -2.15 -6.14 -0.04
N MET A 99 -2.95 -7.14 -0.44
CA MET A 99 -3.85 -7.83 0.48
C MET A 99 -3.04 -8.84 1.31
N MET A 100 -3.56 -9.25 2.47
CA MET A 100 -2.76 -9.98 3.46
C MET A 100 -2.63 -11.50 3.15
N PHE A 101 -2.16 -11.81 1.94
CA PHE A 101 -1.88 -13.16 1.44
C PHE A 101 -0.43 -13.22 0.94
N SER A 102 0.34 -14.22 1.37
CA SER A 102 1.75 -14.34 0.99
C SER A 102 2.28 -15.77 0.98
N CYS A 103 3.02 -16.12 -0.08
CA CYS A 103 3.89 -17.30 -0.22
C CYS A 103 3.28 -18.67 0.14
N SER A 104 1.94 -18.77 0.18
CA SER A 104 1.24 -19.97 0.60
C SER A 104 -0.07 -20.13 -0.16
N GLN A 105 -0.50 -21.37 -0.35
CA GLN A 105 -1.84 -21.63 -0.85
C GLN A 105 -2.87 -21.36 0.24
N TYR A 106 -3.87 -20.56 -0.09
CA TYR A 106 -5.01 -20.29 0.80
C TYR A 106 -6.24 -21.09 0.34
N PRO A 107 -7.18 -21.39 1.26
CA PRO A 107 -8.45 -21.95 0.87
C PRO A 107 -9.20 -21.04 -0.11
N SER A 108 -9.99 -21.63 -1.00
CA SER A 108 -10.90 -20.91 -1.92
C SER A 108 -12.35 -21.34 -1.74
N THR A 109 -12.69 -21.88 -0.56
CA THR A 109 -14.05 -22.32 -0.23
C THR A 109 -14.99 -21.11 -0.14
N PRO A 110 -16.30 -21.28 -0.40
CA PRO A 110 -17.26 -20.17 -0.30
C PRO A 110 -17.29 -19.47 1.06
N GLU A 111 -17.01 -20.18 2.15
CA GLU A 111 -16.93 -19.58 3.50
C GLU A 111 -15.69 -18.69 3.64
N PHE A 112 -14.52 -19.19 3.23
CA PHE A 112 -13.29 -18.40 3.28
C PHE A 112 -13.40 -17.14 2.41
N LEU A 113 -13.92 -17.28 1.18
CA LEU A 113 -14.11 -16.13 0.27
C LEU A 113 -15.09 -15.08 0.83
N ARG A 114 -16.09 -15.46 1.62
CA ARG A 114 -16.96 -14.51 2.33
C ARG A 114 -16.20 -13.71 3.39
N GLN A 115 -15.29 -14.36 4.11
CA GLN A 115 -14.45 -13.68 5.11
C GLN A 115 -13.49 -12.69 4.43
N VAL A 116 -12.87 -13.11 3.32
CA VAL A 116 -12.00 -12.24 2.51
C VAL A 116 -12.79 -11.06 1.94
N ASP A 117 -13.97 -11.26 1.36
CA ASP A 117 -14.81 -10.16 0.87
C ASP A 117 -15.16 -9.15 1.98
N ALA A 118 -15.50 -9.63 3.19
CA ALA A 118 -15.78 -8.76 4.32
C ALA A 118 -14.54 -7.94 4.75
N GLU A 119 -13.37 -8.58 4.82
CA GLU A 119 -12.09 -7.92 5.11
C GLU A 119 -11.76 -6.85 4.07
N LEU A 120 -11.78 -7.20 2.78
CA LEU A 120 -11.42 -6.30 1.69
C LEU A 120 -12.38 -5.11 1.61
N ARG A 121 -13.69 -5.33 1.77
CA ARG A 121 -14.68 -4.24 1.83
C ARG A 121 -14.38 -3.28 2.96
N TYR A 122 -13.96 -3.77 4.12
CA TYR A 122 -13.58 -2.90 5.23
C TYR A 122 -12.31 -2.11 4.93
N GLN A 123 -11.23 -2.80 4.55
CA GLN A 123 -9.91 -2.17 4.37
C GLN A 123 -9.88 -1.18 3.19
N ILE A 124 -10.47 -1.56 2.04
CA ILE A 124 -10.54 -0.66 0.88
C ILE A 124 -11.36 0.58 1.23
N ARG A 125 -12.50 0.45 1.91
CA ARG A 125 -13.28 1.63 2.33
C ARG A 125 -12.52 2.50 3.33
N ARG A 126 -11.79 1.91 4.27
CA ARG A 126 -10.97 2.64 5.27
C ARG A 126 -9.87 3.47 4.60
N LEU A 127 -9.25 2.94 3.54
CA LEU A 127 -8.02 3.47 2.95
C LEU A 127 -8.21 4.16 1.59
N SER A 128 -9.34 3.98 0.90
CA SER A 128 -9.58 4.52 -0.45
C SER A 128 -9.50 6.04 -0.57
N SER A 129 -9.68 6.78 0.53
CA SER A 129 -9.54 8.25 0.54
C SER A 129 -8.09 8.72 0.68
N ARG A 130 -7.13 7.81 0.87
CA ARG A 130 -5.71 8.13 1.09
C ARG A 130 -5.04 8.48 -0.23
N PRO A 131 -4.51 9.72 -0.41
CA PRO A 131 -3.82 10.09 -1.66
C PRO A 131 -2.52 9.30 -1.88
N SER A 132 -1.91 8.72 -0.84
CA SER A 132 -0.72 7.89 -0.97
C SER A 132 -0.98 6.53 -1.63
N ILE A 133 -2.17 5.92 -1.47
CA ILE A 133 -2.46 4.58 -2.03
C ILE A 133 -2.39 4.62 -3.56
N ALA A 134 -1.41 3.93 -4.12
CA ALA A 134 -1.13 3.91 -5.55
C ALA A 134 -1.70 2.67 -6.25
N ILE A 135 -1.57 1.50 -5.65
CA ILE A 135 -2.03 0.25 -6.24
C ILE A 135 -2.47 -0.71 -5.15
N TRP A 136 -3.49 -1.51 -5.47
CA TRP A 136 -3.92 -2.66 -4.71
C TRP A 136 -3.39 -3.92 -5.38
N CYS A 137 -2.62 -4.73 -4.65
CA CYS A 137 -2.02 -5.96 -5.14
C CYS A 137 -2.69 -7.16 -4.45
N GLY A 138 -3.03 -8.21 -5.18
CA GLY A 138 -3.82 -9.32 -4.68
C GLY A 138 -3.12 -10.16 -3.61
N ASP A 139 -1.82 -10.38 -3.78
CA ASP A 139 -1.01 -11.23 -2.90
C ASP A 139 0.49 -10.98 -3.12
N ASN A 140 1.32 -11.61 -2.29
CA ASN A 140 2.74 -11.78 -2.53
C ASN A 140 3.06 -13.22 -2.93
N GLU A 141 3.47 -13.44 -4.19
CA GLU A 141 4.08 -14.69 -4.68
C GLU A 141 3.22 -15.95 -4.48
N VAL A 142 1.89 -15.82 -4.48
CA VAL A 142 0.97 -16.97 -4.39
C VAL A 142 0.66 -17.50 -5.79
N ILE A 143 0.30 -16.62 -6.72
CA ILE A 143 0.05 -16.94 -8.13
C ILE A 143 0.77 -15.89 -8.99
N GLY A 144 1.65 -16.34 -9.88
CA GLY A 144 2.36 -15.54 -10.87
C GLY A 144 2.07 -15.98 -12.29
#